data_AF-A0A414A6D0-F1
#
_entry.id   AF-A0A414A6D0-F1
#
_cell.length_a   1.000
_cell.length_b   1.000
_cell.length_c   1.000
_cell.angle_alpha   90.00
_cell.angle_beta   90.00
_cell.angle_gamma   90.00
#
_symmetry.space_group_name_H-M   'P 1'
#
loop_
_entity.id
_entity.type
_entity.pdbx_description
1 polymer ?
#
loop_
_entity_poly.entity_id
_entity_poly.type
_entity_poly.pdbx_seq_one_letter_code
_entity_poly.pdbx_strand_id
1 'polypeptide(L)'
;MNRRQKKKQFKRRFGFNPPRSISIKAATYIMERRKNIITAFEKIKKAILNLWEAVKKPALELATALKEAATAFISNKEKHRRQYEALQVFQTKVIAQQRQQESEVMQIESDINISNHDRR
;
A
#
# COMPACT_ATOMS: atom_id res chain seq x y z
N MET A 1 -50.56 -34.46 22.96
CA MET A 1 -49.60 -34.32 24.08
C MET A 1 -49.59 -32.88 24.60
N ASN A 2 -49.89 -32.66 25.89
CA ASN A 2 -49.95 -31.33 26.52
C ASN A 2 -48.53 -30.71 26.67
N ARG A 3 -48.43 -29.38 26.78
CA ARG A 3 -47.19 -28.59 26.93
C ARG A 3 -46.29 -29.12 28.06
N ARG A 4 -46.86 -29.49 29.21
CA ARG A 4 -46.09 -30.06 30.35
C ARG A 4 -45.43 -31.39 30.00
N GLN A 5 -46.14 -32.25 29.26
CA GLN A 5 -45.61 -33.53 28.79
C GLN A 5 -44.49 -33.32 27.75
N LYS A 6 -44.66 -32.38 26.81
CA LYS A 6 -43.63 -32.01 25.81
C LYS A 6 -42.35 -31.51 26.49
N LYS A 7 -42.50 -30.68 27.52
CA LYS A 7 -41.37 -30.18 28.34
C LYS A 7 -40.64 -31.32 29.06
N LYS A 8 -41.36 -32.26 29.66
CA LYS A 8 -40.79 -33.43 30.35
C LYS A 8 -40.05 -34.36 29.39
N GLN A 9 -40.61 -34.61 28.20
CA GLN A 9 -39.97 -35.42 27.17
C GLN A 9 -38.69 -34.76 26.65
N PHE A 10 -38.72 -33.46 26.37
CA PHE A 10 -37.53 -32.70 25.98
C PHE A 10 -36.43 -32.80 27.05
N LYS A 11 -36.78 -32.56 28.32
CA LYS A 11 -35.82 -32.64 29.43
C LYS A 11 -35.23 -34.02 29.60
N ARG A 12 -36.03 -35.08 29.43
CA ARG A 12 -35.54 -36.47 29.46
C ARG A 12 -34.55 -36.75 28.33
N ARG A 13 -34.81 -36.22 27.14
CA ARG A 13 -34.00 -36.51 25.95
C ARG A 13 -32.69 -35.72 25.90
N PHE A 14 -32.69 -34.48 26.38
CA PHE A 14 -31.54 -33.58 26.24
C PHE A 14 -30.91 -33.16 27.57
N GLY A 15 -31.47 -33.56 28.72
CA GLY A 15 -30.91 -33.32 30.05
C GLY A 15 -31.25 -31.96 30.67
N PHE A 16 -31.86 -31.03 29.94
CA PHE A 16 -32.18 -29.67 30.41
C PHE A 16 -33.59 -29.21 30.00
N ASN A 17 -34.09 -28.14 30.63
CA ASN A 17 -35.39 -27.58 30.28
C ASN A 17 -35.34 -26.89 28.92
N PRO A 18 -36.37 -27.03 28.05
CA PRO A 18 -36.39 -26.31 26.78
C PRO A 18 -36.31 -24.79 27.03
N PRO A 19 -35.61 -24.04 26.17
CA PRO A 19 -35.46 -22.60 26.34
C PRO A 19 -36.82 -21.89 26.32
N ARG A 20 -36.95 -20.81 27.08
CA ARG A 20 -38.22 -20.06 27.18
C ARG A 20 -38.50 -19.19 25.96
N SER A 21 -37.45 -18.76 25.25
CA SER A 21 -37.53 -17.84 24.11
C SER A 21 -37.95 -18.48 22.78
N ILE A 22 -37.92 -19.81 22.68
CA ILE A 22 -38.25 -20.55 21.45
C ILE A 22 -39.23 -21.69 21.74
N SER A 23 -39.98 -22.08 20.71
CA SER A 23 -40.91 -23.21 20.85
C SER A 23 -40.15 -24.52 21.16
N ILE A 24 -40.76 -25.42 21.93
CA ILE A 24 -40.17 -26.74 22.24
C ILE A 24 -39.89 -27.52 20.95
N LYS A 25 -40.71 -27.35 19.92
CA LYS A 25 -40.52 -27.96 18.60
C LYS A 25 -39.23 -27.46 17.95
N ALA A 26 -39.03 -26.14 17.91
CA ALA A 26 -37.81 -25.54 17.36
C ALA A 26 -36.56 -25.95 18.17
N ALA A 27 -36.65 -25.93 19.50
CA ALA A 27 -35.55 -26.39 20.35
C ALA A 27 -35.17 -27.85 20.09
N THR A 28 -36.18 -28.73 19.90
CA THR A 28 -35.95 -30.15 19.60
C THR A 28 -35.25 -30.31 18.25
N TYR A 29 -35.75 -29.62 17.23
CA TYR A 29 -35.16 -29.63 15.89
C TYR A 29 -33.70 -29.14 15.88
N ILE A 30 -33.41 -28.05 16.60
CA ILE A 30 -32.05 -27.53 16.74
C ILE A 30 -31.15 -28.54 17.46
N MET A 31 -31.63 -29.15 18.54
CA MET A 31 -30.84 -30.13 19.29
C MET A 31 -30.54 -31.39 18.48
N GLU A 32 -31.49 -31.88 17.68
CA GLU A 32 -31.30 -33.02 16.79
C GLU A 32 -30.26 -32.74 15.70
N ARG A 33 -30.21 -31.49 15.20
CA ARG A 33 -29.26 -31.08 14.17
C ARG A 33 -27.98 -30.47 14.72
N ARG A 34 -27.85 -30.30 16.04
CA ARG A 34 -26.76 -29.58 16.70
C ARG A 34 -25.39 -30.08 16.23
N LYS A 35 -25.20 -31.39 16.16
CA LYS A 35 -23.93 -31.99 15.70
C LYS A 35 -23.58 -31.57 14.28
N ASN A 36 -24.55 -31.66 13.35
CA ASN A 36 -24.37 -31.29 11.95
C ASN A 36 -24.09 -29.78 11.80
N ILE A 37 -24.79 -28.95 12.58
CA ILE A 37 -24.57 -27.50 12.60
C ILE A 37 -23.15 -27.19 13.07
N ILE A 38 -22.70 -27.78 14.18
CA ILE A 38 -21.32 -27.60 14.68
C ILE A 38 -20.30 -28.04 13.64
N THR A 39 -20.48 -29.21 13.03
CA THR A 39 -19.58 -29.71 11.98
C THR A 39 -19.55 -28.79 10.75
N ALA A 40 -20.68 -28.22 10.36
CA ALA A 40 -20.73 -27.26 9.25
C ALA A 40 -19.94 -25.99 9.58
N PHE A 41 -20.10 -25.44 10.79
CA PHE A 41 -19.34 -24.28 11.25
C PHE A 41 -17.83 -24.55 11.32
N GLU A 42 -17.41 -25.74 11.79
CA GLU A 42 -15.99 -26.13 11.78
C GLU A 42 -15.42 -26.18 10.35
N LYS A 43 -16.18 -26.70 9.38
CA LYS A 43 -15.77 -26.69 7.97
C LYS A 43 -15.63 -25.28 7.42
N ILE A 44 -16.59 -24.40 7.71
CA ILE A 44 -16.54 -22.99 7.28
C ILE A 44 -15.32 -22.29 7.90
N LYS A 45 -15.09 -22.46 9.21
CA LYS A 45 -13.92 -21.92 9.91
C LYS A 45 -12.62 -22.36 9.23
N LYS A 46 -12.49 -23.66 8.92
CA LYS A 46 -11.31 -24.20 8.23
C LYS A 46 -11.14 -23.61 6.83
N ALA A 47 -12.23 -23.45 6.07
CA ALA A 47 -12.18 -22.85 4.74
C ALA A 47 -11.71 -21.38 4.79
N ILE A 48 -12.21 -20.60 5.75
CA ILE A 48 -11.77 -19.21 5.95
C ILE A 48 -10.29 -19.13 6.31
N LEU A 49 -9.82 -19.99 7.23
CA LEU A 49 -8.40 -20.04 7.59
C LEU A 49 -7.51 -20.42 6.40
N ASN A 50 -7.92 -21.41 5.60
CA ASN A 50 -7.19 -21.79 4.40
C ASN A 50 -7.12 -20.65 3.38
N LEU A 51 -8.22 -19.92 3.19
CA LEU A 51 -8.26 -18.77 2.29
C LEU A 51 -7.33 -17.66 2.78
N TRP A 52 -7.31 -17.39 4.08
CA TRP A 52 -6.38 -16.43 4.67
C TRP A 52 -4.92 -16.81 4.42
N GLU A 53 -4.54 -18.06 4.69
CA GLU A 53 -3.16 -18.52 4.44
C GLU A 53 -2.79 -18.47 2.95
N ALA A 54 -3.74 -18.77 2.06
CA ALA A 54 -3.53 -18.66 0.61
C ALA A 54 -3.29 -17.22 0.15
N VAL A 55 -3.93 -16.23 0.78
CA VAL A 55 -3.82 -14.81 0.42
C VAL A 55 -2.61 -14.13 1.07
N LYS A 56 -2.16 -14.64 2.23
CA LYS A 56 -1.08 -14.03 3.02
C LYS A 56 0.23 -13.86 2.22
N LYS A 57 0.68 -14.91 1.52
CA LYS A 57 1.94 -14.88 0.77
C LYS A 57 1.84 -13.95 -0.46
N PRO A 58 0.82 -14.05 -1.34
CA PRO A 58 0.63 -13.08 -2.42
C PRO A 58 0.51 -11.63 -1.95
N ALA A 59 -0.15 -11.37 -0.82
CA ALA A 59 -0.28 -10.02 -0.27
C ALA A 59 1.08 -9.46 0.18
N LEU A 60 1.93 -10.29 0.78
CA LEU A 60 3.30 -9.90 1.14
C LEU A 60 4.16 -9.63 -0.10
N GLU A 61 4.08 -10.50 -1.12
CA GLU A 61 4.78 -10.33 -2.39
C GLU A 61 4.35 -9.05 -3.12
N LEU A 62 3.05 -8.73 -3.12
CA LEU A 62 2.54 -7.48 -3.66
C LEU A 62 3.08 -6.26 -2.90
N ALA A 63 3.10 -6.33 -1.56
CA ALA A 63 3.62 -5.25 -0.73
C ALA A 63 5.12 -5.00 -0.97
N THR A 64 5.92 -6.06 -1.15
CA THR A 64 7.34 -5.93 -1.51
C THR A 64 7.52 -5.34 -2.91
N ALA A 65 6.77 -5.84 -3.90
CA ALA A 65 6.84 -5.32 -5.27
C ALA A 65 6.48 -3.84 -5.34
N LEU A 66 5.46 -3.39 -4.59
CA LEU A 66 5.08 -1.98 -4.51
C LEU A 66 6.17 -1.12 -3.86
N LYS A 67 6.85 -1.61 -2.81
CA LYS A 67 7.98 -0.89 -2.18
C LYS A 67 9.17 -0.77 -3.13
N GLU A 68 9.50 -1.83 -3.85
CA GLU A 68 10.58 -1.83 -4.85
C GLU A 68 10.26 -0.86 -5.98
N ALA A 69 9.05 -0.90 -6.53
CA ALA A 69 8.59 0.03 -7.55
C ALA A 69 8.68 1.49 -7.06
N ALA A 70 8.16 1.79 -5.87
CA ALA A 70 8.23 3.13 -5.29
C ALA A 70 9.69 3.61 -5.13
N THR A 71 10.58 2.74 -4.67
CA THR A 71 12.02 3.04 -4.53
C THR A 71 12.67 3.33 -5.89
N ALA A 72 12.35 2.54 -6.92
CA ALA A 72 12.82 2.76 -8.28
C ALA A 72 12.34 4.10 -8.85
N PHE A 73 11.07 4.46 -8.62
CA PHE A 73 10.53 5.77 -9.03
C PHE A 73 11.24 6.93 -8.34
N ILE A 74 11.51 6.83 -7.03
CA ILE A 74 12.27 7.85 -6.29
C ILE A 74 13.68 7.98 -6.85
N SER A 75 14.37 6.87 -7.10
CA SER A 75 15.72 6.86 -7.68
C SER A 75 15.76 7.52 -9.06
N ASN A 76 14.77 7.26 -9.91
CA ASN A 76 14.73 7.85 -11.25
C ASN A 76 14.45 9.36 -11.21
N LYS A 77 13.57 9.81 -10.30
CA LYS A 77 13.32 11.24 -10.05
C LYS A 77 14.59 11.93 -9.55
N GLU A 78 15.32 11.31 -8.63
CA GLU A 78 16.59 11.82 -8.10
C GLU A 78 17.66 11.91 -9.19
N LYS A 79 17.76 10.88 -10.05
CA LYS A 79 18.66 10.89 -11.22
C LYS A 79 18.35 12.07 -12.15
N HIS A 80 17.07 12.28 -12.47
CA HIS A 80 16.65 13.40 -13.31
C HIS A 80 16.98 14.74 -12.65
N ARG A 81 16.74 14.90 -11.34
CA ARG A 81 17.10 16.13 -10.61
C ARG A 81 18.58 16.48 -10.76
N ARG A 82 19.48 15.51 -10.55
CA ARG A 82 20.93 15.70 -10.69
C ARG A 82 21.35 16.06 -12.11
N GLN A 83 20.70 15.46 -13.12
CA GLN A 83 20.95 15.81 -14.53
C GLN A 83 20.56 17.25 -14.83
N TYR A 84 19.40 17.71 -14.33
CA TYR A 84 18.97 19.10 -14.47
C TYR A 84 19.92 20.07 -13.77
N GLU A 85 20.34 19.77 -12.53
CA GLU A 85 21.33 20.57 -11.80
C GLU A 85 22.66 20.66 -12.56
N ALA A 86 23.17 19.54 -13.08
CA ALA A 86 24.40 19.51 -13.86
C ALA A 86 24.29 20.35 -15.16
N LEU A 87 23.15 20.28 -15.85
CA LEU A 87 22.88 21.10 -17.04
C LEU A 87 22.83 22.59 -16.70
N GLN A 88 22.18 22.97 -15.61
CA GLN A 88 22.14 24.38 -15.17
C GLN A 88 23.53 24.89 -14.78
N VAL A 89 24.31 24.09 -14.05
CA VAL A 89 25.70 24.43 -13.71
C VAL A 89 26.53 24.59 -14.99
N PHE A 90 26.38 23.70 -15.97
CA PHE A 90 27.08 23.80 -17.24
C PHE A 90 26.70 25.08 -18.00
N GLN A 91 25.40 25.35 -18.18
CA GLN A 91 24.91 26.56 -18.84
C GLN A 91 25.44 27.83 -18.15
N THR A 92 25.43 27.86 -16.82
CA THR A 92 25.94 29.00 -16.04
C THR A 92 27.43 29.22 -16.26
N LYS A 93 28.23 28.14 -16.31
CA LYS A 93 29.67 28.23 -16.61
C LYS A 93 29.94 28.74 -18.01
N VAL A 94 29.19 28.26 -19.02
CA VAL A 94 29.32 28.73 -20.41
C VAL A 94 29.02 30.22 -20.51
N ILE A 95 27.92 30.69 -19.90
CA ILE A 95 27.58 32.12 -19.88
C ILE A 95 28.66 32.95 -19.17
N ALA A 96 29.18 32.46 -18.03
CA ALA A 96 30.23 33.14 -17.30
C ALA A 96 31.53 33.26 -18.12
N GLN A 97 31.94 32.18 -18.81
CA GLN A 97 33.09 32.21 -19.71
C GLN A 97 32.86 33.17 -20.89
N GLN A 98 31.69 33.17 -21.49
CA GLN A 98 31.38 34.09 -22.58
C GLN A 98 31.48 35.55 -22.12
N ARG A 99 30.94 35.89 -20.94
CA ARG A 99 31.06 37.25 -20.37
C ARG A 99 32.51 37.64 -20.06
N GLN A 100 33.33 36.70 -19.61
CA GLN A 100 34.76 36.94 -19.39
C GLN A 100 35.45 37.26 -20.72
N GLN A 101 35.20 36.48 -21.76
CA GLN A 101 35.75 36.73 -23.10
C GLN A 101 35.30 38.08 -23.67
N GLU A 102 34.02 38.43 -23.53
CA GLU A 102 33.49 39.74 -23.96
C GLU A 102 34.18 40.90 -23.21
N SER A 103 34.42 40.74 -21.90
CA SER A 103 35.15 41.73 -21.11
C SER A 103 36.61 41.87 -21.55
N GLU A 104 37.29 40.76 -21.83
CA GLU A 104 38.68 40.76 -22.32
C GLU A 104 38.78 41.47 -23.67
N VAL A 105 37.85 41.21 -24.60
CA VAL A 105 37.81 41.88 -25.91
C VAL A 105 37.59 43.39 -25.76
N MET A 106 36.63 43.82 -24.94
CA MET A 106 36.39 45.26 -24.71
C MET A 106 37.62 45.97 -24.14
N GLN A 107 38.38 45.29 -23.27
CA GLN A 107 39.58 45.86 -22.67
C GLN A 107 40.71 46.01 -23.70
N ILE A 108 40.89 45.01 -24.58
CA ILE A 108 41.83 45.11 -25.70
C ILE A 108 41.47 46.26 -26.64
N GLU A 109 40.18 46.39 -27.00
CA GLU A 109 39.70 47.49 -27.86
C GLU A 109 39.92 48.87 -27.22
N SER A 110 39.71 49.00 -25.90
CA SER A 110 39.99 50.26 -25.20
C SER A 110 41.48 50.60 -25.21
N ASP A 111 42.35 49.62 -24.95
CA ASP A 111 43.80 49.83 -24.91
C ASP A 111 44.37 50.22 -26.28
N ILE A 112 43.84 49.62 -27.37
CA ILE A 112 44.18 50.00 -28.74
C ILE A 112 43.76 51.43 -29.05
N ASN A 113 42.55 51.82 -28.65
CA ASN A 113 42.04 53.18 -28.88
C ASN A 113 42.87 54.24 -28.13
N ILE A 114 43.27 53.97 -26.89
CA ILE A 114 44.17 54.85 -26.12
C ILE A 114 45.53 54.96 -26.83
N SER A 115 46.15 53.83 -27.21
CA SER A 115 47.45 53.83 -27.91
C SER A 115 47.42 54.62 -29.22
N ASN A 116 46.31 54.55 -29.97
CA ASN A 116 46.15 55.28 -31.22
C ASN A 116 45.92 56.79 -31.00
N HIS A 117 45.28 57.18 -29.90
CA HIS A 117 45.11 58.60 -29.55
C HIS A 117 46.45 59.24 -29.20
N ASP A 118 47.32 58.55 -28.46
CA ASP A 118 48.64 59.08 -28.05
C ASP A 118 49.64 59.20 -29.21
N ARG A 119 49.38 58.58 -30.37
CA ARG A 119 50.24 58.67 -31.58
C ARG A 119 49.87 59.81 -32.54
N ARG A 120 48.77 60.53 -32.29
CA ARG A 120 48.33 61.70 -33.08
C ARG A 120 48.75 62.99 -32.40
#